data_AF-A0A842ZT25-F1
#
_entry.id   AF-A0A842ZT25-F1
#
_cell.length_a   1.000
_cell.length_b   1.000
_cell.length_c   1.000
_cell.angle_alpha   90.00
_cell.angle_beta   90.00
_cell.angle_gamma   90.00
#
_symmetry.space_group_name_H-M   'P 1'
#
loop_
_entity.id
_entity.type
_entity.pdbx_description
1 polymer ?
#
loop_
_entity_poly.entity_id
_entity_poly.type
_entity_poly.pdbx_seq_one_letter_code
_entity_poly.pdbx_strand_id
1 'polypeptide(L)'
;MFEGLVSTIEFQLSLLLFVALAGYLIASKINQSAIVWEILVGIVIGPSLLGLITYTESVQSFAQVGAVVLLFVVGLEFKIKDIFNVKYGIIALIGVIIPWIGGFFLANFFGFDFISSVFVGT
;
A
#
# COMPACT_ATOMS: atom_id res chain seq x y z
N MET A 1 11.60 31.77 2.90
CA MET A 1 11.64 31.56 1.44
C MET A 1 11.77 30.08 1.09
N PHE A 2 12.69 29.31 1.71
CA PHE A 2 12.82 27.86 1.49
C PHE A 2 11.62 27.02 1.96
N GLU A 3 11.02 27.33 3.12
CA GLU A 3 9.86 26.57 3.65
C GLU A 3 8.63 26.64 2.73
N GLY A 4 8.42 27.77 2.04
CA GLY A 4 7.32 27.93 1.08
C GLY A 4 7.50 27.11 -0.21
N LEU A 5 8.74 26.81 -0.61
CA LEU A 5 9.02 25.96 -1.77
C LEU A 5 8.79 24.48 -1.46
N VAL A 6 9.13 24.04 -0.25
CA VAL A 6 8.94 22.65 0.20
C VAL A 6 7.45 22.31 0.35
N SER A 7 6.60 23.30 0.63
CA SER A 7 5.15 23.13 0.68
C SER A 7 4.46 23.12 -0.69
N THR A 8 5.16 23.43 -1.78
CA THR A 8 4.57 23.43 -3.12
C THR A 8 4.36 21.99 -3.59
N ILE A 9 3.20 21.72 -4.20
CA ILE A 9 2.86 20.40 -4.72
C ILE A 9 3.88 19.84 -5.72
N GLU A 10 4.36 20.69 -6.63
CA GLU A 10 5.34 20.29 -7.65
C GLU A 10 6.63 19.74 -7.01
N PHE A 11 7.06 20.38 -5.92
CA PHE A 11 8.23 19.94 -5.17
C PHE A 11 7.93 18.64 -4.41
N GLN A 12 6.77 18.53 -3.74
CA GLN A 12 6.41 17.32 -3.00
C GLN A 12 6.28 16.09 -3.91
N LEU A 13 5.61 16.22 -5.06
CA LEU A 13 5.43 15.11 -6.00
C LEU A 13 6.74 14.72 -6.69
N SER A 14 7.55 15.70 -7.11
CA SER A 14 8.85 15.41 -7.72
C SER A 14 9.80 14.74 -6.74
N LEU A 15 9.83 15.19 -5.48
CA LEU A 15 10.58 14.54 -4.42
C LEU A 15 10.06 13.12 -4.17
N LEU A 16 8.76 12.92 -4.03
CA LEU A 16 8.16 11.61 -3.78
C LEU A 16 8.52 10.61 -4.90
N LEU A 17 8.34 11.02 -6.16
CA LEU A 17 8.69 10.19 -7.32
C LEU A 17 10.20 9.90 -7.39
N PHE A 18 11.03 10.91 -7.10
CA PHE A 18 12.48 10.75 -7.10
C PHE A 18 12.94 9.75 -6.05
N VAL A 19 12.48 9.88 -4.80
CA VAL A 19 12.90 8.95 -3.74
C VAL A 19 12.26 7.57 -3.91
N ALA A 20 11.03 7.47 -4.43
CA ALA A 20 10.43 6.18 -4.79
C ALA A 20 11.26 5.45 -5.86
N LEU A 21 11.69 6.15 -6.92
CA LEU A 21 12.57 5.59 -7.95
C LEU A 21 13.94 5.18 -7.37
N ALA A 22 14.54 6.02 -6.52
CA ALA A 22 15.77 5.67 -5.83
C ALA A 22 15.61 4.42 -4.96
N GLY A 23 14.50 4.32 -4.22
CA GLY A 23 14.11 3.15 -3.43
C GLY A 23 14.00 1.90 -4.28
N TYR A 24 13.32 1.96 -5.42
CA TYR A 24 13.24 0.86 -6.39
C TYR A 24 14.62 0.41 -6.90
N LEU A 25 15.50 1.35 -7.25
CA LEU A 25 16.86 1.03 -7.70
C LEU A 25 17.69 0.37 -6.60
N ILE A 26 17.50 0.77 -5.33
CA ILE A 26 18.14 0.10 -4.18
C ILE A 26 17.54 -1.30 -4.00
N ALA A 27 16.21 -1.43 -4.03
CA ALA A 27 15.48 -2.69 -3.90
C ALA A 27 15.98 -3.75 -4.89
N SER A 28 16.10 -3.37 -6.16
CA SER A 28 16.57 -4.24 -7.24
C SER A 28 18.02 -4.70 -7.05
N LYS A 29 18.89 -3.86 -6.47
CA LYS A 29 20.29 -4.26 -6.18
C LYS A 29 20.39 -5.29 -5.06
N ILE A 30 19.49 -5.24 -4.08
CA ILE A 30 19.53 -6.13 -2.91
C ILE A 30 18.54 -7.30 -3.00
N ASN A 31 17.91 -7.51 -4.16
CA ASN A 31 16.91 -8.54 -4.40
C ASN A 31 15.73 -8.52 -3.39
N GLN A 32 15.29 -7.32 -3.00
CA GLN A 32 14.11 -7.14 -2.16
C GLN A 32 12.93 -6.62 -2.98
N SER A 33 11.71 -6.86 -2.50
CA SER A 33 10.50 -6.30 -3.14
C SER A 33 10.56 -4.77 -3.14
N ALA A 34 10.27 -4.15 -4.28
CA ALA A 34 10.23 -2.70 -4.43
C ALA A 34 9.28 -2.03 -3.44
N ILE A 35 8.12 -2.66 -3.19
CA ILE A 35 7.08 -2.16 -2.29
C ILE A 35 7.62 -1.93 -0.87
N VAL A 36 8.53 -2.79 -0.40
CA VAL A 36 9.14 -2.65 0.93
C VAL A 36 9.94 -1.35 1.01
N TRP A 37 10.69 -1.02 -0.04
CA TRP A 37 11.47 0.21 -0.11
C TRP A 37 10.61 1.45 -0.27
N GLU A 38 9.54 1.38 -1.06
CA GLU A 38 8.59 2.48 -1.22
C GLU A 38 7.94 2.85 0.12
N ILE A 39 7.54 1.85 0.92
CA ILE A 39 6.99 2.08 2.27
C ILE A 39 8.05 2.67 3.20
N LEU A 40 9.27 2.11 3.22
CA LEU A 40 10.36 2.61 4.08
C LEU A 40 10.74 4.05 3.74
N VAL A 41 10.91 4.34 2.46
CA VAL A 41 11.17 5.69 1.96
C VAL A 41 10.06 6.64 2.38
N GLY A 42 8.80 6.25 2.22
CA GLY A 42 7.64 7.04 2.63
C GLY A 42 7.64 7.37 4.12
N ILE A 43 8.01 6.41 4.98
CA ILE A 43 8.16 6.63 6.43
C ILE A 43 9.29 7.62 6.73
N VAL A 44 10.42 7.50 6.01
CA VAL A 44 11.59 8.37 6.20
C VAL A 44 11.32 9.81 5.76
N ILE A 45 10.78 10.02 4.55
CA ILE A 45 10.56 11.37 4.01
C ILE A 45 9.26 12.02 4.50
N GLY A 46 8.31 11.20 4.96
CA GLY A 46 7.03 11.63 5.48
C GLY A 46 7.12 12.28 6.88
N PRO A 47 5.97 12.65 7.46
CA PRO A 47 5.92 13.39 8.72
C PRO A 47 6.38 12.59 9.94
N SER A 48 6.46 11.27 9.83
CA SER A 48 6.92 10.40 10.92
C SER A 48 8.40 10.59 11.28
N LEU A 49 9.24 11.04 10.33
CA LEU A 49 10.68 11.21 10.52
C LEU A 49 11.18 12.58 10.04
N LEU A 50 11.33 12.79 8.73
CA LEU A 50 11.94 14.02 8.20
C LEU A 50 10.95 15.17 8.00
N GLY A 51 9.65 14.88 7.85
CA GLY A 51 8.62 15.91 7.66
C GLY A 51 8.71 16.73 6.37
N LEU A 52 9.43 16.21 5.36
CA LEU A 52 9.60 16.90 4.07
C LEU A 52 8.33 16.84 3.21
N ILE A 53 7.53 15.79 3.39
CA ILE A 53 6.25 15.61 2.73
C ILE A 53 5.15 15.58 3.78
N THR A 54 4.14 16.42 3.61
CA THR A 54 2.93 16.43 4.43
C THR A 54 1.76 15.81 3.67
N TYR A 55 0.81 15.20 4.39
CA TYR A 55 -0.43 14.68 3.83
C TYR A 55 -1.35 15.83 3.40
N THR A 56 -1.05 16.44 2.25
CA THR A 56 -1.92 17.43 1.63
C THR A 56 -3.04 16.74 0.86
N GLU A 57 -4.19 17.40 0.74
CA GLU A 57 -5.36 16.91 -0.01
C GLU A 57 -4.99 16.51 -1.45
N SER A 58 -4.05 17.25 -2.03
CA SER A 58 -3.58 17.00 -3.38
C SER A 58 -2.71 15.74 -3.47
N VAL A 59 -1.75 15.52 -2.55
CA VAL A 59 -0.96 14.27 -2.50
C VAL A 59 -1.89 13.06 -2.31
N GLN A 60 -2.91 13.19 -1.47
CA GLN A 60 -3.92 12.15 -1.28
C GLN A 60 -4.73 11.86 -2.56
N SER A 61 -5.12 12.90 -3.30
CA SER A 61 -5.81 12.75 -4.58
C SER A 61 -4.95 12.00 -5.61
N PHE A 62 -3.66 12.33 -5.72
CA PHE A 62 -2.73 11.62 -6.60
C PHE A 62 -2.53 10.15 -6.19
N ALA A 63 -2.45 9.86 -4.88
CA ALA A 63 -2.35 8.50 -4.37
C ALA A 63 -3.59 7.67 -4.74
N GLN A 64 -4.78 8.26 -4.64
CA GLN A 64 -6.03 7.60 -5.02
C GLN A 64 -6.07 7.30 -6.53
N VAL A 65 -5.66 8.25 -7.38
CA VAL A 65 -5.55 8.02 -8.82
C VAL A 65 -4.55 6.89 -9.11
N GLY A 66 -3.38 6.90 -8.47
CA GLY A 66 -2.38 5.84 -8.60
C GLY A 66 -2.92 4.46 -8.23
N ALA A 67 -3.65 4.36 -7.12
CA ALA A 67 -4.28 3.11 -6.69
C ALA A 67 -5.33 2.61 -7.69
N VAL A 68 -6.16 3.51 -8.24
CA VAL A 68 -7.15 3.16 -9.27
C VAL A 68 -6.47 2.66 -10.54
N VAL A 69 -5.42 3.35 -11.00
CA VAL A 69 -4.65 2.92 -12.19
C VAL A 69 -4.00 1.56 -11.95
N LEU A 70 -3.41 1.33 -10.76
CA LEU A 70 -2.80 0.05 -10.42
C LEU A 70 -3.83 -1.08 -10.42
N LEU A 71 -4.96 -0.91 -9.75
CA LEU A 71 -6.03 -1.91 -9.72
C LEU A 71 -6.63 -2.15 -11.10
N PHE A 72 -6.70 -1.13 -11.95
CA PHE A 72 -7.13 -1.26 -13.33
C PHE A 72 -6.14 -2.09 -14.15
N VAL A 73 -4.83 -1.84 -14.05
CA VAL A 73 -3.79 -2.62 -14.74
C VAL A 73 -3.81 -4.08 -14.26
N VAL A 74 -3.89 -4.30 -12.96
CA VAL A 74 -4.04 -5.65 -12.38
C VAL A 74 -5.31 -6.33 -12.94
N GLY A 75 -6.41 -5.58 -13.07
CA GLY A 75 -7.64 -6.03 -13.73
C GLY A 75 -7.45 -6.45 -15.19
N LEU A 76 -6.67 -5.69 -15.97
CA LEU A 76 -6.38 -5.98 -17.38
C LEU A 76 -5.49 -7.21 -17.58
N GLU A 77 -4.67 -7.55 -16.59
CA GLU A 77 -3.79 -8.72 -16.63
C GLU A 77 -4.55 -10.03 -16.36
N PHE A 78 -5.73 -9.96 -15.72
CA PHE A 78 -6.57 -11.13 -15.47
C PHE A 78 -7.28 -11.64 -16.72
N LYS A 79 -7.25 -12.96 -16.91
CA LYS A 79 -8.03 -13.61 -17.97
C LYS A 79 -9.46 -13.84 -17.48
N ILE A 80 -10.44 -13.27 -18.17
CA ILE A 80 -11.87 -13.43 -17.84
C ILE A 80 -12.29 -14.91 -17.71
N LYS A 81 -11.69 -15.79 -18.52
CA LYS A 81 -11.95 -17.24 -18.47
C LYS A 81 -11.60 -17.87 -17.11
N ASP A 82 -10.59 -17.35 -16.42
CA ASP A 82 -10.17 -17.85 -15.11
C ASP A 82 -11.18 -17.46 -14.02
N ILE A 83 -11.88 -16.33 -14.15
CA ILE A 83 -12.91 -15.91 -13.21
C ILE A 83 -14.07 -16.93 -13.13
N PHE A 84 -14.42 -17.56 -14.25
CA PHE A 84 -15.47 -18.58 -14.31
C PHE A 84 -14.99 -19.98 -13.87
N ASN A 85 -13.71 -20.14 -13.56
CA ASN A 85 -13.18 -21.44 -13.14
C ASN A 85 -13.36 -21.62 -11.62
N VAL A 86 -14.17 -22.61 -11.26
CA VAL A 86 -14.51 -22.95 -9.87
C VAL A 86 -13.26 -23.18 -9.01
N LYS A 87 -12.18 -23.73 -9.58
CA LYS A 87 -10.92 -23.95 -8.84
C LYS A 87 -10.33 -22.64 -8.32
N TYR A 88 -10.27 -21.60 -9.14
CA TYR A 88 -9.75 -20.30 -8.73
C TYR A 88 -10.70 -19.62 -7.74
N GLY A 89 -12.01 -19.79 -7.89
CA GLY A 89 -13.00 -19.33 -6.92
C GLY A 89 -12.82 -19.95 -5.52
N ILE A 90 -12.59 -21.27 -5.46
CA ILE A 90 -12.31 -21.98 -4.19
C ILE A 90 -11.00 -21.48 -3.56
N ILE A 91 -9.94 -21.31 -4.37
CA ILE A 91 -8.66 -20.80 -3.88
C ILE A 91 -8.82 -19.38 -3.31
N ALA A 92 -9.56 -18.51 -4.00
CA ALA A 92 -9.85 -17.15 -3.53
C ALA A 92 -10.65 -17.16 -2.22
N LEU A 93 -11.70 -17.99 -2.11
CA LEU A 93 -12.49 -18.13 -0.89
C LEU A 93 -11.65 -18.59 0.29
N ILE A 94 -10.83 -19.63 0.10
CA ILE A 94 -9.93 -20.14 1.14
C ILE A 94 -8.89 -19.07 1.52
N GLY A 95 -8.36 -18.35 0.53
CA GLY A 95 -7.41 -17.25 0.72
C GLY A 95 -7.96 -16.06 1.49
N VAL A 96 -9.29 -15.91 1.58
CA VAL A 96 -9.94 -14.88 2.42
C VAL A 96 -10.36 -15.47 3.77
N ILE A 97 -11.02 -16.63 3.78
CA ILE A 97 -11.59 -17.22 5.00
C ILE A 97 -10.50 -17.64 5.99
N ILE A 98 -9.40 -18.23 5.52
CA ILE A 98 -8.32 -18.68 6.42
C ILE A 98 -7.63 -17.50 7.11
N PRO A 99 -7.13 -16.47 6.40
CA PRO A 99 -6.56 -15.30 7.07
C PRO A 99 -7.57 -14.58 7.96
N TRP A 100 -8.84 -14.53 7.56
CA TRP A 100 -9.89 -13.91 8.37
C TRP A 100 -10.11 -14.60 9.70
N ILE A 101 -10.27 -15.92 9.68
CA ILE A 101 -10.37 -16.74 10.90
C ILE A 101 -9.08 -16.61 11.73
N GLY A 102 -7.92 -16.67 11.08
CA GLY A 102 -6.62 -16.55 11.73
C GLY A 102 -6.44 -15.21 12.46
N GLY A 103 -6.75 -14.10 11.79
CA GLY A 103 -6.70 -12.75 12.36
C GLY A 103 -7.68 -12.57 13.52
N PHE A 104 -8.90 -13.09 13.39
CA PHE A 104 -9.89 -13.09 14.48
C PHE A 104 -9.38 -13.83 15.72
N PHE A 105 -8.88 -15.06 15.57
CA PHE A 105 -8.37 -15.83 16.72
C PHE A 105 -7.10 -15.21 17.33
N LEU A 106 -6.20 -14.68 16.51
CA LEU A 106 -5.03 -13.94 16.99
C LEU A 106 -5.45 -12.72 17.81
N ALA A 107 -6.34 -11.88 17.29
CA ALA A 107 -6.83 -10.70 18.00
C ALA A 107 -7.53 -11.07 19.32
N ASN A 108 -8.36 -12.11 19.32
CA ASN A 108 -9.01 -12.58 20.54
C ASN A 108 -7.98 -13.11 21.56
N PHE A 109 -6.93 -13.81 21.11
CA PHE A 109 -5.84 -14.27 21.98
C PHE A 109 -5.06 -13.10 22.63
N PHE A 110 -4.91 -11.98 21.91
CA PHE A 110 -4.33 -10.74 22.45
C PHE A 110 -5.31 -9.93 23.33
N GLY A 111 -6.52 -10.43 23.57
CA GLY A 111 -7.50 -9.82 24.48
C GLY A 111 -8.34 -8.70 23.88
N PHE A 112 -8.43 -8.60 22.55
CA PHE A 112 -9.30 -7.64 21.89
C PHE A 112 -10.78 -8.04 22.02
N ASP A 113 -11.68 -7.06 22.04
CA ASP A 113 -13.13 -7.27 22.01
C ASP A 113 -13.58 -8.01 20.73
N PHE A 114 -14.76 -8.64 20.77
CA PHE A 114 -15.32 -9.37 19.64
C PHE A 114 -15.40 -8.53 18.37
N ILE A 115 -15.87 -7.27 18.47
CA ILE A 115 -16.01 -6.41 17.30
C ILE A 115 -14.62 -6.10 16.73
N SER A 116 -13.68 -5.67 17.58
CA SER A 116 -12.30 -5.38 17.16
C SER A 116 -11.62 -6.60 16.54
N SER A 117 -11.85 -7.78 17.08
CA SER A 117 -11.26 -9.02 16.56
C SER A 117 -11.78 -9.39 15.17
N VAL A 118 -13.08 -9.17 14.91
CA VAL A 118 -13.66 -9.36 13.57
C VAL A 118 -13.05 -8.39 12.55
N PHE A 119 -12.83 -7.14 12.95
CA PHE A 119 -12.19 -6.13 12.09
C PHE A 119 -10.71 -6.41 11.82
N VAL A 120 -9.98 -6.99 12.75
CA VAL A 120 -8.58 -7.39 12.52
C VAL A 120 -8.49 -8.57 11.56
N GLY A 121 -9.52 -9.42 11.50
CA GLY A 121 -9.60 -10.51 10.54
C GLY A 121 -9.81 -10.08 9.09
N THR A 122 -10.50 -8.98 8.82
CA THR A 122 -10.81 -8.53 7.44
C THR A 122 -9.60 -7.96 6.72
#